data_AF-A0A2G6LLI1-F1
#
_entry.id   AF-A0A2G6LLI1-F1
#
_cell.length_a   1.000
_cell.length_b   1.000
_cell.length_c   1.000
_cell.angle_alpha   90.00
_cell.angle_beta   90.00
_cell.angle_gamma   90.00
#
_symmetry.space_group_name_H-M   'P 1'
#
loop_
_entity.id
_entity.type
_entity.pdbx_description
1 polymer ?
#
loop_
_entity_poly.entity_id
_entity_poly.type
_entity_poly.pdbx_seq_one_letter_code
_entity_poly.pdbx_strand_id
1 'polypeptide(L)'
;MHPSDHVTDTEIRKRYAAFYGEDRDLADNQLPDLRRKLSDISVFMQEIKQRFTRYYNRQHGRRGFFWGGRFKSVIVEAGETLINLLAYVDLNPVRAGMIDKPENYRWSSLGY
;
A
#
# COMPACT_ATOMS: atom_id res chain seq x y z
N MET A 1 14.91 -6.70 14.78
CA MET A 1 15.56 -5.53 14.16
C MET A 1 14.47 -4.73 13.46
N HIS A 2 14.26 -3.46 13.81
CA HIS A 2 13.16 -2.69 13.21
C HIS A 2 13.64 -2.12 11.86
N PRO A 3 12.85 -2.16 10.77
CA PRO A 3 13.29 -1.66 9.47
C PRO A 3 13.76 -0.20 9.49
N SER A 4 13.24 0.60 10.41
CA SER A 4 13.66 1.99 10.62
C SER A 4 15.12 2.14 11.00
N ASP A 5 15.77 1.13 11.57
CA ASP A 5 17.12 1.25 12.10
C ASP A 5 18.19 1.32 10.98
N HIS A 6 17.79 1.00 9.74
CA HIS A 6 18.68 0.94 8.57
C HIS A 6 18.54 2.12 7.60
N VAL A 7 17.50 2.94 7.74
CA VAL A 7 17.22 3.99 6.75
C VAL A 7 17.96 5.27 7.12
N THR A 8 18.92 5.65 6.30
CA THR A 8 19.76 6.84 6.50
C THR A 8 18.97 8.14 6.33
N ASP A 9 19.44 9.21 6.96
CA ASP A 9 18.83 10.55 6.89
C ASP A 9 18.80 11.06 5.45
N THR A 10 19.85 10.76 4.67
CA THR A 10 19.94 11.05 3.24
C THR A 10 18.79 10.38 2.47
N GLU A 11 18.50 9.10 2.75
CA GLU A 11 17.40 8.39 2.10
C GLU A 11 16.03 8.96 2.51
N ILE A 12 15.86 9.35 3.78
CA ILE A 12 14.63 10.02 4.25
C ILE A 12 14.40 11.34 3.53
N ARG A 13 15.43 12.18 3.42
CA ARG A 13 15.36 13.46 2.70
C ARG A 13 15.03 13.26 1.22
N LYS A 14 15.67 12.29 0.57
CA LYS A 14 15.40 11.94 -0.83
C LYS A 14 13.95 11.51 -1.04
N ARG A 15 13.43 10.62 -0.19
CA ARG A 15 12.03 10.16 -0.26
C ARG A 15 11.05 11.29 0.05
N TYR A 16 11.38 12.16 1.00
CA TYR A 16 10.56 13.31 1.35
C TYR A 16 10.44 14.27 0.16
N ALA A 17 11.56 14.64 -0.46
CA ALA A 17 11.58 15.51 -1.64
C ALA A 17 10.82 14.89 -2.81
N ALA A 18 11.02 13.59 -3.08
CA ALA A 18 10.31 12.88 -4.15
C ALA A 18 8.78 12.87 -3.96
N PHE A 19 8.29 12.91 -2.70
CA PHE A 19 6.87 12.84 -2.40
C PHE A 19 6.20 14.22 -2.22
N TYR A 20 6.89 15.16 -1.59
CA TYR A 20 6.34 16.47 -1.21
C TYR A 20 6.80 17.62 -2.10
N GLY A 21 7.77 17.38 -3.00
CA GLY A 21 8.45 18.38 -3.82
C GLY A 21 9.76 18.84 -3.18
N GLU A 22 10.71 19.29 -4.02
CA GLU A 22 12.02 19.79 -3.58
C GLU A 22 11.94 21.13 -2.83
N ASP A 23 10.89 21.91 -3.09
CA ASP A 23 10.69 23.24 -2.49
C ASP A 23 10.24 23.20 -1.01
N ARG A 24 9.99 22.01 -0.44
CA ARG A 24 9.61 21.88 0.96
C ARG A 24 10.81 21.64 1.85
N ASP A 25 11.03 22.57 2.77
CA ASP A 25 12.00 22.40 3.85
C ASP A 25 11.62 21.26 4.80
N LEU A 26 12.61 20.42 5.11
CA LEU A 26 12.52 19.36 6.10
C LEU A 26 13.46 19.65 7.27
N ALA A 27 12.88 19.95 8.43
CA ALA A 27 13.64 20.22 9.64
C ALA A 27 14.20 18.92 10.26
N ASP A 28 15.41 18.99 10.82
CA ASP A 28 16.14 17.83 11.34
C ASP A 28 15.40 17.12 12.47
N ASN A 29 14.64 17.86 13.27
CA ASN A 29 13.82 17.32 14.35
C ASN A 29 12.67 16.43 13.85
N GLN A 30 12.31 16.49 12.56
CA GLN A 30 11.27 15.66 11.95
C GLN A 30 11.80 14.33 11.42
N LEU A 31 13.11 14.20 11.24
CA LEU A 31 13.74 13.00 10.65
C LEU A 31 13.43 11.71 11.41
N PRO A 32 13.47 11.65 12.76
CA PRO A 32 13.19 10.40 13.48
C PRO A 32 11.76 9.89 13.25
N ASP A 33 10.77 10.78 13.30
CA ASP A 33 9.37 10.38 13.09
C ASP A 33 9.10 10.00 11.64
N LEU A 34 9.69 10.71 10.67
CA LEU A 34 9.60 10.32 9.26
C LEU A 34 10.26 8.98 8.99
N ARG A 35 11.42 8.70 9.59
CA ARG A 35 12.10 7.39 9.46
C ARG A 35 11.21 6.25 9.93
N ARG A 36 10.58 6.42 11.10
CA ARG A 36 9.62 5.46 11.63
C ARG A 36 8.43 5.28 10.68
N LYS A 37 7.81 6.38 10.24
CA LYS A 37 6.62 6.36 9.36
C LYS A 37 6.89 5.73 8.00
N LEU A 38 8.02 6.06 7.36
CA LEU A 38 8.39 5.58 6.03
C LEU A 38 8.86 4.12 6.03
N SER A 39 9.15 3.56 7.20
CA SER A 39 9.60 2.18 7.38
C SER A 39 8.53 1.26 7.98
N ASP A 40 7.30 1.77 8.18
CA ASP A 40 6.19 1.03 8.78
C ASP A 40 5.06 0.85 7.75
N ILE A 41 4.85 -0.40 7.32
CA ILE A 41 3.80 -0.76 6.37
C ILE A 41 2.40 -0.42 6.88
N SER A 42 2.19 -0.41 8.19
CA SER A 42 0.92 -0.04 8.80
C SER A 42 0.60 1.42 8.57
N VAL A 43 1.60 2.29 8.73
CA VAL A 43 1.48 3.71 8.44
C VAL A 43 1.24 3.94 6.96
N PHE A 44 1.99 3.24 6.10
CA PHE A 44 1.80 3.32 4.65
C PHE A 44 0.37 2.96 4.23
N MET A 45 -0.14 1.80 4.68
CA MET A 45 -1.51 1.37 4.39
C MET A 45 -2.56 2.30 4.99
N GLN A 46 -2.30 2.86 6.18
CA GLN A 46 -3.17 3.86 6.79
C GLN A 46 -3.26 5.14 5.94
N GLU A 47 -2.15 5.64 5.40
CA GLU A 47 -2.12 6.82 4.54
C GLU A 47 -2.92 6.62 3.25
N ILE A 48 -2.70 5.50 2.54
CA ILE A 48 -3.47 5.15 1.32
C ILE A 48 -4.96 5.14 1.62
N LYS A 49 -5.34 4.39 2.66
CA LYS A 49 -6.75 4.19 3.00
C LYS A 49 -7.43 5.50 3.38
N GLN A 50 -6.80 6.31 4.23
CA GLN A 50 -7.36 7.59 4.65
C GLN A 50 -7.50 8.58 3.49
N ARG A 51 -6.47 8.72 2.65
CA ARG A 51 -6.50 9.65 1.51
C ARG A 51 -7.58 9.27 0.52
N PHE A 52 -7.68 7.98 0.18
CA PHE A 52 -8.73 7.49 -0.71
C PHE A 52 -10.13 7.67 -0.11
N THR A 53 -10.33 7.36 1.18
CA THR A 53 -11.63 7.59 1.85
C THR A 53 -12.04 9.05 1.79
N ARG A 54 -11.12 9.99 2.11
CA ARG A 54 -11.41 11.43 2.05
C ARG A 54 -11.74 11.89 0.63
N TYR A 55 -10.95 11.46 -0.35
CA TYR A 55 -11.20 11.74 -1.77
C TYR A 55 -12.57 11.22 -2.20
N TYR A 56 -12.83 9.92 -2.03
CA TYR A 56 -14.06 9.28 -2.50
C TYR A 56 -15.30 9.86 -1.81
N ASN A 57 -15.25 10.05 -0.49
CA ASN A 57 -16.36 10.64 0.27
C ASN A 57 -16.66 12.06 -0.18
N ARG A 58 -15.63 12.89 -0.42
CA ARG A 58 -15.81 14.25 -0.94
C ARG A 58 -16.43 14.26 -2.33
N GLN A 59 -15.98 13.37 -3.22
CA GLN A 59 -16.50 13.28 -4.59
C GLN A 59 -17.97 12.82 -4.64
N HIS A 60 -18.41 11.98 -3.69
CA HIS A 60 -19.76 11.40 -3.71
C HIS A 60 -20.70 11.95 -2.63
N GLY A 61 -20.31 13.02 -1.92
CA GLY A 61 -21.12 13.59 -0.82
C GLY A 61 -21.35 12.62 0.35
N ARG A 62 -20.50 11.59 0.51
CA ARG A 62 -20.64 10.57 1.55
C ARG A 62 -19.87 10.96 2.81
N ARG A 63 -20.21 10.32 3.94
CA ARG A 63 -19.50 10.43 5.22
C ARG A 63 -19.30 9.03 5.82
N GLY A 64 -18.33 8.91 6.72
CA GLY A 64 -18.05 7.66 7.44
C GLY A 64 -16.98 6.78 6.77
N PHE A 65 -16.91 5.53 7.24
CA PHE A 65 -15.89 4.56 6.83
C PHE A 65 -16.14 4.04 5.42
N PHE A 66 -15.09 4.02 4.60
CA PHE A 66 -15.11 3.39 3.27
C PHE A 66 -14.64 1.93 3.30
N TRP A 67 -13.67 1.61 4.15
CA TRP A 67 -13.02 0.29 4.20
C TRP A 67 -13.69 -0.61 5.25
N GLY A 68 -13.91 -1.88 4.92
CA GLY A 68 -14.58 -2.84 5.80
C GLY A 68 -13.76 -3.33 7.02
N GLY A 69 -12.47 -3.01 7.11
CA GLY A 69 -11.63 -3.45 8.24
C GLY A 69 -10.19 -3.00 8.14
N ARG A 70 -9.34 -3.45 9.08
CA ARG A 70 -7.88 -3.23 9.06
C ARG A 70 -7.21 -4.03 7.94
N PHE A 71 -6.05 -3.55 7.47
CA PHE A 71 -5.23 -4.35 6.56
C PHE A 71 -4.64 -5.55 7.32
N LYS A 72 -4.32 -6.62 6.59
CA LYS A 72 -3.63 -7.80 7.10
C LYS A 72 -2.29 -7.91 6.39
N SER A 73 -1.26 -8.33 7.12
CA SER A 73 0.06 -8.62 6.59
C SER A 73 0.47 -9.99 7.13
N VAL A 74 0.79 -10.90 6.22
CA VAL A 74 1.16 -12.28 6.52
C VAL A 74 2.44 -12.56 5.74
N ILE A 75 3.45 -13.11 6.42
CA ILE A 75 4.67 -13.56 5.77
C ILE A 75 4.35 -14.85 5.04
N VAL A 76 4.69 -14.90 3.76
CA VAL A 76 4.49 -16.07 2.90
C VAL A 76 5.85 -16.64 2.61
N GLU A 77 6.06 -17.90 2.97
CA GLU A 77 7.28 -18.62 2.64
C GLU A 77 7.31 -19.00 1.16
N ALA A 78 8.52 -19.12 0.61
CA ALA A 78 8.72 -19.53 -0.78
C ALA A 78 8.24 -20.98 -1.02
N GLY A 79 7.96 -21.31 -2.28
CA GLY A 79 7.53 -22.65 -2.70
C GLY A 79 6.05 -22.71 -3.05
N GLU A 80 5.42 -23.87 -2.81
CA GLU A 80 4.04 -24.14 -3.24
C GLU A 80 3.02 -23.17 -2.63
N THR A 81 3.21 -22.76 -1.37
CA THR A 81 2.33 -21.79 -0.70
C THR A 81 2.26 -20.46 -1.46
N LEU A 82 3.40 -19.96 -1.95
CA LEU A 82 3.46 -18.74 -2.75
C LEU A 82 2.70 -18.91 -4.08
N ILE A 83 2.94 -20.02 -4.79
CA ILE A 83 2.28 -20.30 -6.08
C ILE A 83 0.77 -20.39 -5.89
N ASN A 84 0.31 -21.10 -4.85
CA ASN A 84 -1.10 -21.26 -4.54
C ASN A 84 -1.76 -19.91 -4.19
N LEU A 85 -1.06 -19.03 -3.47
CA LEU A 85 -1.58 -17.69 -3.15
C LEU A 85 -1.67 -16.79 -4.38
N LEU A 86 -0.70 -16.84 -5.28
CA LEU A 86 -0.76 -16.09 -6.54
C LEU A 86 -1.94 -16.58 -7.39
N ALA A 87 -2.06 -17.89 -7.59
CA ALA A 87 -3.19 -18.49 -8.30
C ALA A 87 -4.54 -18.15 -7.65
N TYR A 88 -4.60 -18.14 -6.31
CA TYR A 88 -5.80 -17.73 -5.58
C TYR A 88 -6.22 -16.30 -5.93
N VAL A 89 -5.28 -15.35 -5.98
CA VAL A 89 -5.57 -13.95 -6.30
C VAL A 89 -6.11 -13.83 -7.72
N ASP A 90 -5.45 -14.47 -8.70
CA ASP A 90 -5.84 -14.39 -10.11
C ASP A 90 -7.17 -15.10 -10.41
N LEU A 91 -7.50 -16.16 -9.66
CA LEU A 91 -8.75 -16.89 -9.82
C LEU A 91 -9.94 -16.25 -9.06
N ASN A 92 -9.72 -15.24 -8.21
CA ASN A 92 -10.82 -14.61 -7.46
C ASN A 92 -11.91 -13.98 -8.35
N PRO A 93 -11.59 -13.26 -9.44
CA PRO A 93 -12.60 -12.71 -10.33
C PRO A 93 -13.41 -13.81 -11.05
N VAL A 94 -12.79 -14.94 -11.38
CA VAL A 94 -13.48 -16.12 -11.94
C VAL A 94 -14.43 -16.72 -10.90
N ARG A 95 -13.94 -16.92 -9.67
CA ARG A 95 -14.76 -17.42 -8.54
C ARG A 95 -15.92 -16.48 -8.20
N ALA A 96 -15.76 -15.19 -8.42
CA ALA A 96 -16.81 -14.18 -8.24
C ALA A 96 -17.78 -14.08 -9.43
N GLY A 97 -17.58 -14.87 -10.50
CA GLY A 97 -18.43 -14.88 -11.70
C GLY A 97 -18.32 -13.63 -12.57
N MET A 98 -17.23 -12.85 -12.46
CA MET A 98 -17.05 -11.62 -13.22
C MET A 98 -16.50 -11.85 -14.63
N ILE A 99 -15.75 -12.93 -14.81
CA ILE A 99 -15.02 -13.29 -16.03
C ILE A 99 -14.85 -14.81 -16.11
N ASP A 100 -14.72 -15.36 -17.32
CA ASP A 100 -14.56 -16.81 -17.53
C ASP A 100 -13.11 -17.30 -17.41
N LYS A 101 -12.14 -16.43 -17.68
CA LYS A 101 -10.70 -16.75 -17.66
C LYS A 101 -9.90 -15.66 -16.96
N PRO A 102 -8.96 -15.98 -16.06
CA PRO A 102 -8.28 -15.01 -15.19
C PRO A 102 -7.57 -13.89 -15.98
N GLU A 103 -6.99 -14.19 -17.15
CA GLU A 103 -6.34 -13.22 -18.03
C GLU A 103 -7.27 -12.12 -18.56
N ASN A 104 -8.59 -12.36 -18.58
CA ASN A 104 -9.56 -11.38 -19.04
C ASN A 104 -9.86 -10.31 -17.99
N TYR A 105 -9.37 -10.46 -16.76
CA TYR A 105 -9.58 -9.47 -15.72
C TYR A 105 -8.59 -8.32 -15.88
N ARG A 106 -9.10 -7.16 -16.32
CA ARG A 106 -8.29 -5.93 -16.58
C ARG A 106 -7.39 -5.50 -15.41
N TRP A 107 -7.75 -5.84 -14.18
CA TRP A 107 -6.98 -5.47 -12.98
C TRP A 107 -6.14 -6.62 -12.41
N SER A 108 -5.88 -7.68 -13.20
CA SER A 108 -4.88 -8.71 -12.91
C SER A 108 -3.59 -8.47 -13.70
N SER A 109 -2.47 -8.97 -13.18
CA SER A 109 -1.18 -9.01 -13.87
C SER A 109 -1.05 -10.13 -14.91
N LEU A 110 -2.00 -11.07 -14.98
CA LEU A 110 -1.89 -12.26 -15.83
C LEU A 110 -2.23 -11.99 -17.31
N GLY A 111 -3.05 -10.97 -17.58
CA GLY A 111 -3.51 -10.61 -18.93
C GLY A 111 -2.59 -9.66 -19.71
N TYR A 112 -1.39 -9.36 -19.21
CA TYR A 112 -0.42 -8.43 -19.81
C TYR A 112 0.88 -9.11 -20.20
#